data_AF-A0A3D0V8U3-F1
#
_entry.id   AF-A0A3D0V8U3-F1
#
_cell.length_a   1.000
_cell.length_b   1.000
_cell.length_c   1.000
_cell.angle_alpha   90.00
_cell.angle_beta   90.00
_cell.angle_gamma   90.00
#
_symmetry.space_group_name_H-M   'P 1'
#
loop_
_entity.id
_entity.type
_entity.pdbx_description
1 polymer ?
#
loop_
_entity_poly.entity_id
_entity_poly.type
_entity_poly.pdbx_seq_one_letter_code
_entity_poly.pdbx_strand_id
1 'polypeptide(L)'
;MAYSSDEIIKREILDTLGHETKGIKLRIFPQSSNEDQKSFSEGGLTFGFEGVSYGSCDAAWYVDEQWVDGLNGKEINKKPVIALEGTDALSRNSAGNALYQRFHHALGGVKNGIVGVYYLKKGTQKIQPDLYGMAYFASKIEKGKYLITDDLSVVKDLLECYHNPIAFSAYIDAYLEKMHELFITKFNAAYGGDWEKFAEQRSTIIKDGYVIKYAGRMRRNFTDGSQRAGHIAVGEMFLTKYYFYDKKFYYLFPKMTHKDLEVLDHSKTTDKEWFLLRNEPNVEIKTMDDIAGLDKECREALLSIQDTPLKGDAMRTFNKCMKIIVEGFKSGKLKIT
;
A
#
# COMPACT_ATOMS: atom_id res chain seq x y z
N MET A 1 -15.17 -18.35 22.17
CA MET A 1 -15.43 -17.36 21.11
C MET A 1 -14.17 -17.24 20.27
N ALA A 2 -14.27 -17.28 18.94
CA ALA A 2 -13.10 -17.07 18.08
C ALA A 2 -12.79 -15.58 18.01
N TYR A 3 -11.58 -15.18 18.41
CA TYR A 3 -11.12 -13.80 18.33
C TYR A 3 -11.02 -13.33 16.86
N SER A 4 -11.24 -12.04 16.62
CA SER A 4 -11.02 -11.45 15.29
C SER A 4 -9.53 -11.49 14.92
N SER A 5 -9.20 -11.33 13.62
CA SER A 5 -7.80 -11.25 13.19
C SER A 5 -7.04 -10.15 13.92
N ASP A 6 -7.65 -8.98 14.04
CA ASP A 6 -6.99 -7.80 14.62
C ASP A 6 -6.82 -7.99 16.15
N GLU A 7 -7.76 -8.63 16.84
CA GLU A 7 -7.60 -8.94 18.27
C GLU A 7 -6.49 -9.97 18.53
N ILE A 8 -6.35 -10.99 17.67
CA ILE A 8 -5.26 -11.98 17.77
C ILE A 8 -3.90 -11.28 17.68
N ILE A 9 -3.74 -10.42 16.68
CA ILE A 9 -2.51 -9.66 16.44
C ILE A 9 -2.20 -8.76 17.64
N LYS A 10 -3.19 -8.00 18.12
CA LYS A 10 -2.99 -7.06 19.23
C LYS A 10 -2.63 -7.76 20.54
N ARG A 11 -3.23 -8.93 20.81
CA ARG A 11 -2.87 -9.75 21.98
C ARG A 11 -1.45 -10.31 21.86
N GLU A 12 -1.07 -10.80 20.70
CA GLU A 12 0.29 -11.29 20.47
C GLU A 12 1.35 -10.19 20.65
N ILE A 13 1.08 -8.98 20.19
CA ILE A 13 1.95 -7.81 20.42
C ILE A 13 2.11 -7.57 21.92
N LEU A 14 1.01 -7.56 22.68
CA LEU A 14 1.04 -7.37 24.14
C LEU A 14 1.82 -8.47 24.86
N ASP A 15 1.54 -9.73 24.52
CA ASP A 15 2.16 -10.89 25.17
C ASP A 15 3.67 -10.93 24.90
N THR A 16 4.11 -10.44 23.73
CA THR A 16 5.52 -10.50 23.30
C THR A 16 6.33 -9.28 23.75
N LEU A 17 5.75 -8.09 23.67
CA LEU A 17 6.47 -6.81 23.82
C LEU A 17 6.09 -6.04 25.09
N GLY A 18 5.02 -6.46 25.78
CA GLY A 18 4.51 -5.77 26.96
C GLY A 18 3.95 -4.38 26.65
N HIS A 19 3.77 -3.57 27.70
CA HIS A 19 3.20 -2.22 27.60
C HIS A 19 4.23 -1.09 27.53
N GLU A 20 5.49 -1.37 27.90
CA GLU A 20 6.55 -0.39 27.92
C GLU A 20 7.92 -1.08 27.80
N THR A 21 8.85 -0.46 27.08
CA THR A 21 10.25 -0.89 27.02
C THR A 21 11.15 0.34 27.12
N LYS A 22 11.99 0.39 28.17
CA LYS A 22 12.96 1.48 28.41
C LYS A 22 12.34 2.89 28.29
N GLY A 23 11.16 3.14 28.87
CA GLY A 23 10.50 4.45 28.78
C GLY A 23 9.74 4.72 27.48
N ILE A 24 9.70 3.76 26.55
CA ILE A 24 8.90 3.83 25.32
C ILE A 24 7.58 3.10 25.58
N LYS A 25 6.48 3.84 25.55
CA LYS A 25 5.14 3.37 25.93
C LYS A 25 4.38 2.83 24.74
N LEU A 26 3.66 1.74 24.92
CA LEU A 26 2.76 1.18 23.92
C LEU A 26 1.37 1.80 24.02
N ARG A 27 0.80 2.18 22.88
CA ARG A 27 -0.62 2.43 22.67
C ARG A 27 -1.21 1.32 21.81
N ILE A 28 -2.26 0.67 22.31
CA ILE A 28 -2.94 -0.44 21.65
C ILE A 28 -4.37 -0.58 22.18
N PHE A 29 -5.30 -0.98 21.32
CA PHE A 29 -6.72 -1.16 21.66
C PHE A 29 -7.22 -2.57 21.31
N PRO A 30 -6.93 -3.60 22.11
CA PRO A 30 -7.28 -4.99 21.79
C PRO A 30 -8.78 -5.25 21.62
N GLN A 31 -9.60 -4.42 22.28
CA GLN A 31 -11.06 -4.62 22.35
C GLN A 31 -11.87 -3.61 21.51
N SER A 32 -11.22 -2.67 20.80
CA SER A 32 -11.94 -1.64 20.04
C SER A 32 -11.19 -1.22 18.78
N SER A 33 -11.74 -1.58 17.61
CA SER A 33 -11.23 -1.11 16.32
C SER A 33 -11.57 0.35 16.03
N ASN A 34 -12.60 0.90 16.69
CA ASN A 34 -13.03 2.29 16.49
C ASN A 34 -12.04 3.30 17.09
N GLU A 35 -11.35 2.92 18.17
CA GLU A 35 -10.31 3.77 18.76
C GLU A 35 -9.09 3.89 17.84
N ASP A 36 -8.75 2.81 17.11
CA ASP A 36 -7.65 2.85 16.14
C ASP A 36 -7.89 3.87 15.02
N GLN A 37 -9.15 4.07 14.62
CA GLN A 37 -9.54 4.95 13.52
C GLN A 37 -9.34 6.45 13.81
N LYS A 38 -9.19 6.83 15.09
CA LYS A 38 -8.90 8.22 15.48
C LYS A 38 -7.45 8.56 15.13
N SER A 39 -7.20 9.84 14.83
CA SER A 39 -5.83 10.30 14.59
C SER A 39 -4.96 10.08 15.84
N PHE A 40 -3.66 9.89 15.66
CA PHE A 40 -2.75 9.68 16.78
C PHE A 40 -2.75 10.86 17.76
N SER A 41 -2.88 12.10 17.26
CA SER A 41 -3.02 13.32 18.06
C SER A 41 -4.35 13.48 18.80
N GLU A 42 -5.33 12.63 18.50
CA GLU A 42 -6.61 12.51 19.22
C GLU A 42 -6.66 11.29 20.13
N GLY A 43 -5.53 10.60 20.30
CA GLY A 43 -5.43 9.41 21.14
C GLY A 43 -5.63 8.09 20.40
N GLY A 44 -5.84 8.09 19.08
CA GLY A 44 -5.97 6.87 18.28
C GLY A 44 -4.66 6.33 17.73
N LEU A 45 -4.74 5.58 16.63
CA LEU A 45 -3.62 4.91 15.94
C LEU A 45 -3.60 5.17 14.42
N THR A 46 -4.37 6.14 13.94
CA THR A 46 -4.35 6.55 12.54
C THR A 46 -3.31 7.65 12.34
N PHE A 47 -2.44 7.45 11.36
CA PHE A 47 -1.47 8.45 10.91
C PHE A 47 -1.87 8.99 9.55
N GLY A 48 -1.58 10.27 9.33
CA GLY A 48 -1.82 10.93 8.06
C GLY A 48 -0.76 11.95 7.74
N PHE A 49 -0.76 12.45 6.51
CA PHE A 49 0.25 13.36 5.99
C PHE A 49 -0.40 14.34 5.03
N GLU A 50 -0.16 15.65 5.25
CA GLU A 50 -0.67 16.75 4.41
C GLU A 50 -2.18 16.68 4.19
N GLY A 51 -2.95 16.46 5.26
CA GLY A 51 -4.41 16.38 5.21
C GLY A 51 -4.97 15.03 4.74
N VAL A 52 -4.12 14.07 4.37
CA VAL A 52 -4.53 12.74 3.89
C VAL A 52 -4.34 11.68 4.96
N SER A 53 -5.38 10.87 5.24
CA SER A 53 -5.32 9.75 6.18
C SER A 53 -5.01 8.42 5.46
N TYR A 54 -4.04 7.65 5.95
CA TYR A 54 -3.50 6.47 5.26
C TYR A 54 -3.96 5.12 5.84
N GLY A 55 -4.69 5.12 6.96
CA GLY A 55 -5.17 3.91 7.63
C GLY A 55 -4.79 3.88 9.10
N SER A 56 -5.50 3.04 9.85
CA SER A 56 -5.27 2.85 11.28
C SER A 56 -4.30 1.70 11.51
N CYS A 57 -3.28 1.92 12.34
CA CYS A 57 -2.38 0.87 12.79
C CYS A 57 -3.00 0.06 13.96
N ASP A 58 -2.46 -1.13 14.21
CA ASP A 58 -2.83 -1.96 15.35
C ASP A 58 -2.14 -1.55 16.66
N ALA A 59 -0.93 -0.99 16.55
CA ALA A 59 -0.12 -0.55 17.69
C ALA A 59 0.76 0.65 17.33
N ALA A 60 1.08 1.46 18.34
CA ALA A 60 2.12 2.48 18.22
C ALA A 60 2.91 2.62 19.51
N TRP A 61 4.23 2.76 19.38
CA TRP A 61 5.14 3.06 20.48
C TRP A 61 5.51 4.52 20.46
N TYR A 62 5.54 5.16 21.63
CA TYR A 62 5.78 6.60 21.75
C TYR A 62 6.56 6.96 23.01
N VAL A 63 7.16 8.15 22.98
CA VAL A 63 7.83 8.79 24.12
C VAL A 63 7.15 10.11 24.46
N ASP A 64 7.32 10.60 25.70
CA ASP A 64 6.73 11.86 26.17
C ASP A 64 7.57 13.07 25.68
N GLU A 65 7.63 13.23 24.36
CA GLU A 65 8.27 14.37 23.68
C GLU A 65 7.24 15.10 22.80
N GLN A 66 7.52 16.37 22.52
CA GLN A 66 6.72 17.17 21.58
C GLN A 66 6.81 16.61 20.17
N TRP A 67 5.65 16.52 19.50
CA TRP A 67 5.54 16.10 18.11
C TRP A 67 4.37 16.81 17.43
N VAL A 68 4.53 17.10 16.14
CA VAL A 68 3.51 17.74 15.32
C VAL A 68 2.92 16.69 14.38
N ASP A 69 1.61 16.50 14.46
CA ASP A 69 0.90 15.53 13.63
C ASP A 69 0.81 16.01 12.18
N GLY A 70 1.44 15.30 11.25
CA GLY A 70 1.42 15.69 9.83
C GLY A 70 0.05 15.54 9.17
N LEU A 71 -0.94 14.92 9.81
CA LEU A 71 -2.31 14.90 9.28
C LEU A 71 -2.98 16.28 9.39
N ASN A 72 -2.89 16.92 10.55
CA ASN A 72 -3.69 18.10 10.91
C ASN A 72 -2.88 19.27 11.49
N GLY A 73 -1.55 19.13 11.61
CA GLY A 73 -0.65 20.13 12.19
C GLY A 73 -0.76 20.27 13.71
N LYS A 74 -1.50 19.39 14.40
CA LYS A 74 -1.72 19.49 15.84
C LYS A 74 -0.47 19.06 16.60
N GLU A 75 -0.05 19.90 17.54
CA GLU A 75 1.04 19.60 18.46
C GLU A 75 0.56 18.79 19.66
N ILE A 76 1.32 17.76 20.04
CA ILE A 76 1.07 16.89 21.19
C ILE A 76 2.39 16.55 21.90
N ASN A 77 2.33 16.26 23.20
CA ASN A 77 3.47 15.81 24.01
C ASN A 77 3.64 14.28 24.01
N LYS A 78 3.39 13.66 22.86
CA LYS A 78 3.52 12.22 22.65
C LYS A 78 4.11 12.01 21.26
N LYS A 79 5.41 11.74 21.18
CA LYS A 79 6.10 11.53 19.91
C LYS A 79 6.07 10.05 19.53
N PRO A 80 5.39 9.66 18.45
CA PRO A 80 5.42 8.30 17.95
C PRO A 80 6.83 7.94 17.43
N VAL A 81 7.25 6.71 17.68
CA VAL A 81 8.55 6.15 17.30
C VAL A 81 8.37 5.01 16.30
N ILE A 82 7.45 4.08 16.61
CA ILE A 82 7.11 2.94 15.76
C ILE A 82 5.58 2.92 15.61
N ALA A 83 5.10 2.79 14.37
CA ALA A 83 3.70 2.53 14.04
C ALA A 83 3.60 1.16 13.36
N LEU A 84 2.79 0.26 13.91
CA LEU A 84 2.71 -1.12 13.45
C LEU A 84 1.29 -1.48 13.01
N GLU A 85 1.17 -1.86 11.75
CA GLU A 85 0.01 -2.57 11.21
C GLU A 85 0.30 -4.07 11.21
N GLY A 86 -0.62 -4.89 11.72
CA GLY A 86 -0.46 -6.32 11.77
C GLY A 86 -1.55 -7.09 10.99
N THR A 87 -1.24 -8.32 10.59
CA THR A 87 -2.22 -9.17 9.90
C THR A 87 -1.93 -10.65 10.09
N ASP A 88 -2.98 -11.47 10.19
CA ASP A 88 -2.90 -12.94 10.21
C ASP A 88 -3.04 -13.54 8.79
N ALA A 89 -2.66 -12.78 7.77
CA ALA A 89 -2.86 -13.14 6.36
C ALA A 89 -2.15 -14.47 5.98
N LEU A 90 -0.96 -14.71 6.53
CA LEU A 90 -0.14 -15.88 6.16
C LEU A 90 -0.71 -17.20 6.69
N SER A 91 -1.54 -17.17 7.74
CA SER A 91 -2.24 -18.35 8.27
C SER A 91 -3.56 -18.63 7.53
N ARG A 92 -4.09 -17.64 6.81
CA ARG A 92 -5.43 -17.67 6.20
C ARG A 92 -5.41 -17.90 4.69
N ASN A 93 -4.34 -18.52 4.17
CA ASN A 93 -4.14 -18.74 2.74
C ASN A 93 -4.25 -17.46 1.87
N SER A 94 -4.00 -16.28 2.47
CA SER A 94 -3.90 -15.05 1.69
C SER A 94 -2.54 -15.00 1.03
N ALA A 95 -2.52 -14.90 -0.30
CA ALA A 95 -1.30 -14.90 -1.10
C ALA A 95 -1.40 -13.86 -2.24
N GLY A 96 -0.28 -13.61 -2.92
CA GLY A 96 -0.19 -12.66 -4.02
C GLY A 96 -0.55 -11.24 -3.59
N ASN A 97 -1.31 -10.52 -4.44
CA ASN A 97 -1.66 -9.12 -4.24
C ASN A 97 -2.44 -8.83 -2.95
N ALA A 98 -3.08 -9.83 -2.34
CA ALA A 98 -3.80 -9.65 -1.08
C ALA A 98 -2.86 -9.22 0.07
N LEU A 99 -1.58 -9.56 0.00
CA LEU A 99 -0.59 -9.14 1.01
C LEU A 99 -0.24 -7.65 0.94
N TYR A 100 -0.58 -6.95 -0.14
CA TYR A 100 -0.25 -5.52 -0.28
C TYR A 100 -1.34 -4.62 0.31
N GLN A 101 -2.49 -5.20 0.65
CA GLN A 101 -3.73 -4.47 0.92
C GLN A 101 -3.62 -3.51 2.12
N ARG A 102 -2.81 -3.82 3.14
CA ARG A 102 -2.66 -2.99 4.35
C ARG A 102 -1.34 -2.23 4.42
N PHE A 103 -0.54 -2.23 3.36
CA PHE A 103 0.72 -1.48 3.32
C PHE A 103 0.52 0.02 3.60
N HIS A 104 -0.61 0.59 3.18
CA HIS A 104 -0.88 2.00 3.39
C HIS A 104 -1.06 2.37 4.88
N HIS A 105 -1.47 1.45 5.76
CA HIS A 105 -1.82 1.79 7.13
C HIS A 105 -0.66 2.39 7.94
N ALA A 106 0.53 1.79 7.85
CA ALA A 106 1.72 2.32 8.52
C ALA A 106 2.42 3.41 7.70
N LEU A 107 2.09 3.54 6.40
CA LEU A 107 2.73 4.48 5.49
C LEU A 107 2.52 5.95 5.91
N GLY A 108 1.36 6.28 6.47
CA GLY A 108 1.12 7.61 7.05
C GLY A 108 2.16 7.95 8.10
N GLY A 109 2.57 6.99 8.94
CA GLY A 109 3.63 7.20 9.92
C GLY A 109 5.00 7.37 9.26
N VAL A 110 5.30 6.55 8.25
CA VAL A 110 6.57 6.64 7.48
C VAL A 110 6.74 8.01 6.83
N LYS A 111 5.68 8.57 6.22
CA LYS A 111 5.71 9.93 5.66
C LYS A 111 6.01 11.02 6.70
N ASN A 112 5.73 10.75 7.98
CA ASN A 112 6.01 11.62 9.12
C ASN A 112 7.37 11.39 9.79
N GLY A 113 8.25 10.55 9.23
CA GLY A 113 9.56 10.28 9.84
C GLY A 113 9.55 9.18 10.91
N ILE A 114 8.45 8.45 11.05
CA ILE A 114 8.28 7.37 12.02
C ILE A 114 8.74 6.05 11.39
N VAL A 115 9.18 5.08 12.20
CA VAL A 115 9.39 3.71 11.71
C VAL A 115 8.03 3.03 11.54
N GLY A 116 7.63 2.79 10.30
CA GLY A 116 6.47 1.97 9.98
C GLY A 116 6.85 0.49 9.98
N VAL A 117 5.99 -0.35 10.54
CA VAL A 117 6.14 -1.80 10.51
C VAL A 117 4.87 -2.43 9.96
N TYR A 118 5.02 -3.29 8.96
CA TYR A 118 3.94 -4.18 8.54
C TYR A 118 4.28 -5.59 9.01
N TYR A 119 3.61 -6.01 10.06
CA TYR A 119 3.76 -7.31 10.67
C TYR A 119 2.79 -8.31 10.02
N LEU A 120 3.32 -9.32 9.35
CA LEU A 120 2.54 -10.42 8.82
C LEU A 120 2.78 -11.64 9.70
N LYS A 121 1.88 -11.90 10.65
CA LYS A 121 2.02 -13.02 11.60
C LYS A 121 2.38 -14.30 10.86
N LYS A 122 3.46 -14.93 11.30
CA LYS A 122 3.99 -16.15 10.70
C LYS A 122 2.92 -17.23 10.60
N GLY A 123 2.78 -17.79 9.40
CA GLY A 123 1.80 -18.81 9.07
C GLY A 123 2.35 -19.83 8.08
N THR A 124 1.47 -20.46 7.30
CA THR A 124 1.86 -21.47 6.30
C THR A 124 2.34 -20.85 4.98
N GLN A 125 1.89 -19.64 4.68
CA GLN A 125 2.31 -18.88 3.51
C GLN A 125 3.57 -18.06 3.81
N LYS A 126 4.34 -17.74 2.77
CA LYS A 126 5.49 -16.83 2.84
C LYS A 126 5.07 -15.42 2.47
N ILE A 127 5.76 -14.42 3.06
CA ILE A 127 5.67 -13.05 2.60
C ILE A 127 6.12 -12.97 1.14
N GLN A 128 5.37 -12.24 0.31
CA GLN A 128 5.73 -12.01 -1.08
C GLN A 128 6.97 -11.11 -1.15
N PRO A 129 8.05 -11.52 -1.86
CA PRO A 129 9.27 -10.72 -1.92
C PRO A 129 9.08 -9.29 -2.46
N ASP A 130 8.09 -9.09 -3.32
CA ASP A 130 7.74 -7.77 -3.83
C ASP A 130 7.37 -6.77 -2.72
N LEU A 131 6.84 -7.25 -1.58
CA LEU A 131 6.49 -6.40 -0.44
C LEU A 131 7.75 -5.85 0.26
N TYR A 132 8.82 -6.66 0.32
CA TYR A 132 10.11 -6.22 0.84
C TYR A 132 10.73 -5.14 -0.04
N GLY A 133 10.74 -5.33 -1.36
CA GLY A 133 11.26 -4.32 -2.30
C GLY A 133 10.48 -3.02 -2.23
N MET A 134 9.15 -3.10 -2.16
CA MET A 134 8.27 -1.94 -1.98
C MET A 134 8.62 -1.12 -0.74
N ALA A 135 8.76 -1.77 0.42
CA ALA A 135 9.08 -1.11 1.68
C ALA A 135 10.51 -0.53 1.67
N TYR A 136 11.45 -1.24 1.05
CA TYR A 136 12.82 -0.76 0.85
C TYR A 136 12.83 0.55 0.05
N PHE A 137 12.18 0.59 -1.12
CA PHE A 137 12.13 1.79 -1.94
C PHE A 137 11.37 2.92 -1.25
N ALA A 138 10.23 2.63 -0.59
CA ALA A 138 9.54 3.63 0.25
C ALA A 138 10.49 4.26 1.29
N SER A 139 11.34 3.47 1.94
CA SER A 139 12.31 3.93 2.94
C SER A 139 13.46 4.79 2.38
N LYS A 140 13.66 4.80 1.05
CA LYS A 140 14.63 5.67 0.37
C LYS A 140 14.04 7.04 0.03
N ILE A 141 12.72 7.14 -0.09
CA ILE A 141 12.02 8.33 -0.61
C ILE A 141 11.31 9.09 0.52
N GLU A 142 10.67 8.36 1.41
CA GLU A 142 9.89 8.93 2.50
C GLU A 142 10.80 9.32 3.68
N LYS A 143 10.28 10.19 4.56
CA LYS A 143 11.05 10.72 5.71
C LYS A 143 11.45 9.61 6.69
N GLY A 144 10.56 8.65 6.91
CA GLY A 144 10.72 7.53 7.84
C GLY A 144 11.24 6.27 7.18
N LYS A 145 11.15 5.15 7.90
CA LYS A 145 11.64 3.85 7.45
C LYS A 145 10.51 2.84 7.56
N TYR A 146 10.40 1.95 6.57
CA TYR A 146 9.31 0.99 6.49
C TYR A 146 9.86 -0.44 6.48
N LEU A 147 9.56 -1.21 7.52
CA LEU A 147 9.97 -2.60 7.69
C LEU A 147 8.80 -3.56 7.49
N ILE A 148 9.07 -4.70 6.88
CA ILE A 148 8.14 -5.81 6.70
C ILE A 148 8.70 -7.01 7.47
N THR A 149 7.93 -7.58 8.38
CA THR A 149 8.42 -8.68 9.23
C THR A 149 7.31 -9.69 9.53
N ASP A 150 7.68 -10.96 9.73
CA ASP A 150 6.84 -11.99 10.36
C ASP A 150 7.34 -12.35 11.77
N ASP A 151 8.30 -11.56 12.30
CA ASP A 151 8.92 -11.75 13.60
C ASP A 151 8.89 -10.45 14.42
N LEU A 152 8.25 -10.49 15.59
CA LEU A 152 8.16 -9.36 16.52
C LEU A 152 9.47 -9.08 17.25
N SER A 153 10.45 -9.99 17.22
CA SER A 153 11.80 -9.73 17.75
C SER A 153 12.42 -8.49 17.10
N VAL A 154 12.08 -8.22 15.83
CA VAL A 154 12.51 -7.02 15.10
C VAL A 154 12.05 -5.74 15.78
N VAL A 155 10.80 -5.70 16.24
CA VAL A 155 10.26 -4.55 16.95
C VAL A 155 10.89 -4.45 18.35
N LYS A 156 11.07 -5.58 19.01
CA LYS A 156 11.74 -5.65 20.33
C LYS A 156 13.14 -5.05 20.26
N ASP A 157 13.97 -5.49 19.31
CA ASP A 157 15.34 -5.02 19.14
C ASP A 157 15.39 -3.51 18.87
N LEU A 158 14.47 -3.00 18.04
CA LEU A 158 14.33 -1.56 17.79
C LEU A 158 14.02 -0.78 19.07
N LEU A 159 13.07 -1.26 19.87
CA LEU A 159 12.74 -0.63 21.17
C LEU A 159 13.92 -0.68 22.14
N GLU A 160 14.67 -1.80 22.15
CA GLU A 160 15.83 -1.96 23.02
C GLU A 160 16.99 -1.03 22.66
N CYS A 161 17.19 -0.72 21.37
CA CYS A 161 18.27 0.13 20.89
C CYS A 161 17.87 1.59 20.62
N TYR A 162 16.59 1.96 20.74
CA TYR A 162 16.07 3.31 20.43
C TYR A 162 16.87 4.47 21.02
N HIS A 163 17.26 4.38 22.29
CA HIS A 163 18.02 5.44 22.99
C HIS A 163 19.48 5.56 22.56
N ASN A 164 19.94 4.67 21.68
CA ASN A 164 21.24 4.75 21.04
C ASN A 164 21.03 5.02 19.54
N PRO A 165 21.07 6.29 19.08
CA PRO A 165 20.78 6.65 17.69
C PRO A 165 21.63 5.93 16.66
N ILE A 166 22.90 5.65 16.99
CA ILE A 166 23.84 4.95 16.09
C ILE A 166 23.40 3.49 15.95
N ALA A 167 23.13 2.80 17.07
CA ALA A 167 22.68 1.41 17.04
C ALA A 167 21.30 1.26 16.40
N PHE A 168 20.38 2.19 16.68
CA PHE A 168 19.04 2.20 16.10
C PHE A 168 19.07 2.36 14.58
N SER A 169 19.84 3.35 14.07
CA SER A 169 20.02 3.53 12.63
C SER A 169 20.68 2.31 11.99
N ALA A 170 21.76 1.79 12.59
CA ALA A 170 22.48 0.65 12.06
C ALA A 170 21.60 -0.61 11.98
N TYR A 171 20.74 -0.84 12.97
CA TYR A 171 19.78 -1.95 12.96
C TYR A 171 18.79 -1.82 11.81
N ILE A 172 18.20 -0.63 11.64
CA ILE A 172 17.25 -0.36 10.56
C ILE A 172 17.93 -0.56 9.20
N ASP A 173 19.11 0.02 8.99
CA ASP A 173 19.81 -0.07 7.71
C ASP A 173 20.17 -1.52 7.37
N ALA A 174 20.66 -2.30 8.35
CA ALA A 174 20.92 -3.72 8.17
C ALA A 174 19.65 -4.51 7.82
N TYR A 175 18.52 -4.20 8.46
CA TYR A 175 17.25 -4.87 8.17
C TYR A 175 16.68 -4.50 6.79
N LEU A 176 16.81 -3.23 6.39
CA LEU A 176 16.44 -2.77 5.05
C LEU A 176 17.24 -3.50 3.97
N GLU A 177 18.55 -3.65 4.15
CA GLU A 177 19.37 -4.38 3.18
C GLU A 177 19.00 -5.87 3.15
N LYS A 178 18.73 -6.51 4.30
CA LYS A 178 18.19 -7.88 4.32
C LYS A 178 16.88 -8.01 3.52
N MET A 179 15.95 -7.06 3.68
CA MET A 179 14.70 -7.04 2.91
C MET A 179 14.97 -6.87 1.41
N HIS A 180 15.90 -5.98 1.05
CA HIS A 180 16.29 -5.77 -0.33
C HIS A 180 16.93 -7.02 -0.95
N GLU A 181 17.77 -7.74 -0.20
CA GLU A 181 18.36 -9.01 -0.63
C GLU A 181 17.29 -10.09 -0.93
N LEU A 182 16.25 -10.18 -0.09
CA LEU A 182 15.12 -11.09 -0.32
C LEU A 182 14.37 -10.74 -1.61
N PHE A 183 14.13 -9.45 -1.86
CA PHE A 183 13.53 -8.97 -3.10
C PHE A 183 14.42 -9.24 -4.31
N ILE A 184 15.68 -8.79 -4.29
CA ILE A 184 16.57 -8.81 -5.45
C ILE A 184 16.89 -10.24 -5.87
N THR A 185 17.00 -11.17 -4.92
CA THR A 185 17.19 -12.60 -5.20
C THR A 185 16.01 -13.15 -6.02
N LYS A 186 14.77 -12.84 -5.59
CA LYS A 186 13.57 -13.25 -6.32
C LYS A 186 13.46 -12.55 -7.68
N PHE A 187 13.76 -11.24 -7.71
CA PHE A 187 13.71 -10.42 -8.91
C PHE A 187 14.67 -10.96 -9.98
N ASN A 188 15.92 -11.23 -9.61
CA ASN A 188 16.92 -11.80 -10.50
C ASN A 188 16.54 -13.21 -10.97
N ALA A 189 16.04 -14.06 -10.06
CA ALA A 189 15.65 -15.42 -10.42
C ALA A 189 14.44 -15.47 -11.38
N ALA A 190 13.44 -14.60 -11.19
CA ALA A 190 12.21 -14.62 -11.99
C ALA A 190 12.30 -13.79 -13.27
N TYR A 191 13.00 -12.66 -13.21
CA TYR A 191 13.02 -11.65 -14.27
C TYR A 191 14.41 -11.44 -14.87
N GLY A 192 15.46 -12.11 -14.38
CA GLY A 192 16.81 -11.97 -14.93
C GLY A 192 17.45 -10.61 -14.65
N GLY A 193 16.96 -9.88 -13.66
CA GLY A 193 17.40 -8.51 -13.38
C GLY A 193 16.73 -7.45 -14.27
N ASP A 194 15.75 -7.84 -15.09
CA ASP A 194 15.13 -6.97 -16.09
C ASP A 194 13.86 -6.29 -15.56
N TRP A 195 13.93 -4.96 -15.41
CA TRP A 195 12.83 -4.11 -14.96
C TRP A 195 11.69 -4.00 -15.97
N GLU A 196 11.95 -4.04 -17.28
CA GLU A 196 10.90 -4.04 -18.31
C GLU A 196 10.11 -5.34 -18.25
N LYS A 197 10.80 -6.47 -18.11
CA LYS A 197 10.16 -7.78 -17.93
C LYS A 197 9.35 -7.84 -16.63
N PHE A 198 9.89 -7.30 -15.53
CA PHE A 198 9.16 -7.21 -14.26
C PHE A 198 7.90 -6.34 -14.40
N ALA A 199 8.02 -5.17 -15.01
CA ALA A 199 6.89 -4.26 -15.24
C ALA A 199 5.80 -4.91 -16.10
N GLU A 200 6.17 -5.58 -17.19
CA GLU A 200 5.23 -6.27 -18.07
C GLU A 200 4.44 -7.36 -17.33
N GLN A 201 5.12 -8.19 -16.52
CA GLN A 201 4.46 -9.22 -15.70
C GLN A 201 3.54 -8.62 -14.62
N ARG A 202 3.73 -7.34 -14.29
CA ARG A 202 2.94 -6.58 -13.31
C ARG A 202 1.89 -5.68 -13.98
N SER A 203 1.63 -5.86 -15.28
CA SER A 203 0.70 -5.04 -16.08
C SER A 203 1.08 -3.55 -16.07
N THR A 204 2.36 -3.27 -16.19
CA THR A 204 2.93 -1.92 -16.16
C THR A 204 3.74 -1.66 -17.43
N ILE A 205 3.53 -0.51 -18.06
CA ILE A 205 4.28 -0.04 -19.22
C ILE A 205 5.21 1.06 -18.74
N ILE A 206 6.51 0.90 -18.99
CA ILE A 206 7.51 1.93 -18.70
C ILE A 206 7.62 2.87 -19.90
N LYS A 207 7.65 4.17 -19.62
CA LYS A 207 7.95 5.23 -20.57
C LYS A 207 8.96 6.20 -19.98
N ASP A 208 9.48 7.07 -20.83
CA ASP A 208 10.31 8.17 -20.35
C ASP A 208 9.46 9.15 -19.50
N GLY A 209 9.96 9.50 -18.32
CA GLY A 209 9.26 10.34 -17.33
C GLY A 209 8.01 9.77 -16.65
N TYR A 210 7.39 8.69 -17.15
CA TYR A 210 6.16 8.14 -16.55
C TYR A 210 6.01 6.62 -16.70
N VAL A 211 5.11 6.03 -15.90
CA VAL A 211 4.65 4.63 -16.03
C VAL A 211 3.14 4.57 -16.14
N ILE A 212 2.63 3.55 -16.83
CA ILE A 212 1.20 3.25 -16.92
C ILE A 212 0.97 1.86 -16.33
N LYS A 213 0.31 1.75 -15.17
CA LYS A 213 -0.22 0.46 -14.70
C LYS A 213 -1.67 0.35 -15.13
N TYR A 214 -2.02 -0.74 -15.79
CA TYR A 214 -3.40 -1.02 -16.17
C TYR A 214 -3.99 -2.11 -15.29
N ALA A 215 -5.24 -1.92 -14.88
CA ALA A 215 -5.98 -2.91 -14.11
C ALA A 215 -7.46 -2.88 -14.52
N GLY A 216 -8.08 -4.05 -14.57
CA GLY A 216 -9.50 -4.22 -14.91
C GLY A 216 -10.47 -3.76 -13.82
N ARG A 217 -10.20 -2.62 -13.19
CA ARG A 217 -11.03 -2.03 -12.15
C ARG A 217 -12.33 -1.51 -12.76
N MET A 218 -13.42 -1.72 -12.04
CA MET A 218 -14.77 -1.27 -12.38
C MET A 218 -15.40 -0.58 -11.18
N ARG A 219 -16.43 0.23 -11.40
CA ARG A 219 -17.06 1.06 -10.35
C ARG A 219 -17.47 0.22 -9.13
N ARG A 220 -18.01 -0.97 -9.38
CA ARG A 220 -18.40 -1.93 -8.34
C ARG A 220 -17.26 -2.30 -7.38
N ASN A 221 -16.00 -2.29 -7.83
CA ASN A 221 -14.88 -2.58 -6.94
C ASN A 221 -14.73 -1.58 -5.79
N PHE A 222 -15.26 -0.37 -5.94
CA PHE A 222 -15.17 0.69 -4.95
C PHE A 222 -16.50 0.91 -4.23
N THR A 223 -17.63 0.50 -4.81
CA THR A 223 -18.96 0.65 -4.18
C THR A 223 -19.42 -0.58 -3.39
N ASP A 224 -18.89 -1.77 -3.70
CA ASP A 224 -19.24 -3.03 -3.03
C ASP A 224 -18.19 -3.42 -1.97
N GLY A 225 -18.50 -3.12 -0.70
CA GLY A 225 -17.61 -3.39 0.44
C GLY A 225 -17.26 -4.87 0.65
N SER A 226 -17.99 -5.80 0.03
CA SER A 226 -17.67 -7.23 0.08
C SER A 226 -16.41 -7.61 -0.70
N GLN A 227 -15.94 -6.75 -1.62
CA GLN A 227 -14.89 -7.12 -2.57
C GLN A 227 -13.47 -6.75 -2.13
N ARG A 228 -13.27 -5.98 -1.04
CA ARG A 228 -11.96 -5.44 -0.59
C ARG A 228 -11.10 -4.83 -1.71
N ALA A 229 -11.71 -4.47 -2.83
CA ALA A 229 -10.98 -4.21 -4.05
C ALA A 229 -10.35 -2.81 -4.05
N GLY A 230 -10.88 -1.89 -3.23
CA GLY A 230 -10.26 -0.60 -2.89
C GLY A 230 -8.89 -0.77 -2.23
N HIS A 231 -8.81 -1.50 -1.12
CA HIS A 231 -7.53 -1.82 -0.46
C HIS A 231 -6.50 -2.45 -1.40
N ILE A 232 -6.92 -3.41 -2.24
CA ILE A 232 -6.01 -4.04 -3.21
C ILE A 232 -5.56 -3.00 -4.26
N ALA A 233 -6.46 -2.12 -4.73
CA ALA A 233 -6.10 -1.08 -5.68
C ALA A 233 -5.08 -0.11 -5.09
N VAL A 234 -5.26 0.32 -3.83
CA VAL A 234 -4.31 1.17 -3.10
C VAL A 234 -2.97 0.47 -2.90
N GLY A 235 -2.96 -0.80 -2.47
CA GLY A 235 -1.73 -1.59 -2.33
C GLY A 235 -0.97 -1.72 -3.66
N GLU A 236 -1.68 -1.99 -4.75
CA GLU A 236 -1.08 -2.04 -6.09
C GLU A 236 -0.59 -0.67 -6.59
N MET A 237 -1.29 0.41 -6.23
CA MET A 237 -0.89 1.77 -6.55
C MET A 237 0.47 2.07 -5.92
N PHE A 238 0.57 1.91 -4.59
CA PHE A 238 1.82 2.16 -3.88
C PHE A 238 2.94 1.24 -4.36
N LEU A 239 2.64 -0.02 -4.68
CA LEU A 239 3.65 -0.98 -5.12
C LEU A 239 4.33 -0.48 -6.39
N THR A 240 3.52 0.01 -7.34
CA THR A 240 4.01 0.58 -8.60
C THR A 240 4.72 1.90 -8.36
N LYS A 241 4.14 2.79 -7.54
CA LYS A 241 4.73 4.08 -7.18
C LYS A 241 6.14 3.90 -6.63
N TYR A 242 6.34 3.02 -5.66
CA TYR A 242 7.65 2.89 -5.02
C TYR A 242 8.68 2.17 -5.88
N TYR A 243 8.28 1.24 -6.75
CA TYR A 243 9.22 0.67 -7.72
C TYR A 243 9.65 1.64 -8.82
N PHE A 244 8.81 2.62 -9.15
CA PHE A 244 9.05 3.62 -10.20
C PHE A 244 8.92 5.04 -9.64
N TYR A 245 9.58 5.30 -8.52
CA TYR A 245 9.35 6.50 -7.70
C TYR A 245 9.77 7.82 -8.34
N ASP A 246 10.66 7.75 -9.31
CA ASP A 246 11.17 8.86 -10.10
C ASP A 246 10.25 9.20 -11.29
N LYS A 247 9.17 8.45 -11.49
CA LYS A 247 8.26 8.57 -12.63
C LYS A 247 6.88 9.02 -12.20
N LYS A 248 6.23 9.82 -13.04
CA LYS A 248 4.78 10.08 -12.91
C LYS A 248 4.02 8.76 -13.12
N PHE A 249 3.03 8.47 -12.28
CA PHE A 249 2.28 7.23 -12.34
C PHE A 249 0.85 7.47 -12.84
N TYR A 250 0.54 6.90 -14.02
CA TYR A 250 -0.83 6.79 -14.51
C TYR A 250 -1.43 5.42 -14.18
N TYR A 251 -2.46 5.41 -13.35
CA TYR A 251 -3.20 4.20 -13.01
C TYR A 251 -4.43 4.07 -13.92
N LEU A 252 -4.27 3.31 -15.01
CA LEU A 252 -5.27 3.16 -16.05
C LEU A 252 -6.34 2.12 -15.66
N PHE A 253 -7.59 2.56 -15.61
CA PHE A 253 -8.80 1.76 -15.45
C PHE A 253 -9.57 1.73 -16.78
N PRO A 254 -9.20 0.86 -17.73
CA PRO A 254 -9.72 0.90 -19.10
C PRO A 254 -11.15 0.38 -19.20
N LYS A 255 -11.75 -0.12 -18.11
CA LYS A 255 -13.19 -0.44 -18.04
C LYS A 255 -14.03 0.72 -17.54
N MET A 256 -13.42 1.81 -17.08
CA MET A 256 -14.11 3.01 -16.62
C MET A 256 -14.05 4.11 -17.66
N THR A 257 -15.00 5.02 -17.55
CA THR A 257 -15.10 6.32 -18.23
C THR A 257 -14.87 7.45 -17.23
N HIS A 258 -14.67 8.68 -17.70
CA HIS A 258 -14.62 9.87 -16.84
C HIS A 258 -15.88 10.01 -15.99
N LYS A 259 -17.04 9.69 -16.55
CA LYS A 259 -18.31 9.71 -15.83
C LYS A 259 -18.33 8.74 -14.63
N ASP A 260 -17.67 7.58 -14.74
CA ASP A 260 -17.56 6.67 -13.60
C ASP A 260 -16.70 7.25 -12.49
N LEU A 261 -15.61 7.94 -12.85
CA LEU A 261 -14.77 8.63 -11.87
C LEU A 261 -15.54 9.75 -11.19
N GLU A 262 -16.28 10.57 -11.92
CA GLU A 262 -17.12 11.64 -11.34
C GLU A 262 -18.13 11.06 -10.34
N VAL A 263 -18.78 9.94 -10.68
CA VAL A 263 -19.70 9.25 -9.77
C VAL A 263 -18.99 8.77 -8.51
N LEU A 264 -17.78 8.20 -8.63
CA LEU A 264 -17.00 7.76 -7.48
C LEU A 264 -16.54 8.97 -6.64
N ASP A 265 -15.99 10.01 -7.25
CA ASP A 265 -15.55 11.24 -6.58
C ASP A 265 -16.70 11.88 -5.78
N HIS A 266 -17.94 11.83 -6.27
CA HIS A 266 -19.12 12.30 -5.53
C HIS A 266 -19.65 11.33 -4.47
N SER A 267 -19.63 10.02 -4.73
CA SER A 267 -20.25 9.02 -3.84
C SER A 267 -19.31 8.45 -2.77
N LYS A 268 -18.00 8.69 -2.90
CA LYS A 268 -16.93 8.13 -2.06
C LYS A 268 -16.09 9.20 -1.38
N THR A 269 -16.71 10.33 -1.05
CA THR A 269 -16.06 11.48 -0.39
C THR A 269 -15.45 11.17 0.98
N THR A 270 -15.96 10.14 1.68
CA THR A 270 -15.46 9.70 2.99
C THR A 270 -14.74 8.35 2.93
N ASP A 271 -14.61 7.75 1.75
CA ASP A 271 -13.94 6.47 1.56
C ASP A 271 -12.43 6.68 1.55
N LYS A 272 -11.73 6.12 2.54
CA LYS A 272 -10.29 6.34 2.73
C LYS A 272 -9.48 5.85 1.52
N GLU A 273 -9.83 4.69 0.96
CA GLU A 273 -9.08 4.10 -0.14
C GLU A 273 -9.26 4.88 -1.43
N TRP A 274 -10.49 5.30 -1.74
CA TRP A 274 -10.75 6.18 -2.87
C TRP A 274 -10.03 7.51 -2.69
N PHE A 275 -10.12 8.10 -1.50
CA PHE A 275 -9.45 9.37 -1.21
C PHE A 275 -7.94 9.28 -1.40
N LEU A 276 -7.29 8.19 -0.96
CA LEU A 276 -5.87 7.95 -1.20
C LEU A 276 -5.53 7.83 -2.69
N LEU A 277 -6.30 7.05 -3.45
CA LEU A 277 -6.10 6.89 -4.89
C LEU A 277 -6.20 8.21 -5.66
N ARG A 278 -6.97 9.17 -5.16
CA ARG A 278 -7.18 10.48 -5.79
C ARG A 278 -6.20 11.56 -5.33
N ASN A 279 -5.60 11.42 -4.15
CA ASN A 279 -4.77 12.46 -3.54
C ASN A 279 -3.29 12.09 -3.37
N GLU A 280 -2.88 10.86 -3.71
CA GLU A 280 -1.46 10.50 -3.61
C GLU A 280 -0.59 11.29 -4.62
N PRO A 281 0.48 11.98 -4.16
CA PRO A 281 1.33 12.76 -5.06
C PRO A 281 1.95 11.92 -6.18
N ASN A 282 2.05 12.52 -7.37
CA ASN A 282 2.56 11.91 -8.61
C ASN A 282 1.75 10.71 -9.13
N VAL A 283 0.53 10.48 -8.62
CA VAL A 283 -0.39 9.45 -9.09
C VAL A 283 -1.63 10.09 -9.71
N GLU A 284 -2.00 9.63 -10.90
CA GLU A 284 -3.26 10.02 -11.56
C GLU A 284 -4.01 8.79 -12.04
N ILE A 285 -5.28 8.67 -11.65
CA ILE A 285 -6.18 7.68 -12.25
C ILE A 285 -6.55 8.16 -13.65
N LYS A 286 -6.40 7.27 -14.62
CA LYS A 286 -6.80 7.45 -16.02
C LYS A 286 -7.83 6.40 -16.40
N THR A 287 -8.62 6.69 -17.40
CA THR A 287 -9.72 5.86 -17.90
C THR A 287 -9.54 5.57 -19.39
N MET A 288 -10.47 4.84 -20.00
CA MET A 288 -10.45 4.67 -21.45
C MET A 288 -10.62 6.01 -22.21
N ASP A 289 -11.21 7.02 -21.56
CA ASP A 289 -11.41 8.35 -22.15
C ASP A 289 -10.11 9.15 -22.25
N ASP A 290 -9.10 8.79 -21.47
CA ASP A 290 -7.77 9.41 -21.49
C ASP A 290 -6.81 8.76 -22.50
N ILE A 291 -7.28 7.80 -23.30
CA ILE A 291 -6.47 7.12 -24.31
C ILE A 291 -6.72 7.75 -25.68
N ALA A 292 -5.87 8.71 -26.05
CA ALA A 292 -5.88 9.30 -27.38
C ALA A 292 -5.50 8.26 -28.44
N GLY A 293 -6.31 8.20 -29.50
CA GLY A 293 -6.14 7.26 -30.62
C GLY A 293 -6.81 5.90 -30.41
N LEU A 294 -7.51 5.66 -29.29
CA LEU A 294 -8.22 4.40 -29.05
C LEU A 294 -9.37 4.26 -30.06
N ASP A 295 -9.38 3.15 -30.81
CA ASP A 295 -10.40 2.92 -31.82
C ASP A 295 -11.78 2.66 -31.20
N LYS A 296 -12.81 2.97 -31.98
CA LYS A 296 -14.22 2.89 -31.55
C LYS A 296 -14.63 1.46 -31.18
N GLU A 297 -14.15 0.46 -31.92
CA GLU A 297 -14.51 -0.95 -31.67
C GLU A 297 -13.95 -1.44 -30.33
N CYS A 298 -12.69 -1.11 -30.02
CA CYS A 298 -12.05 -1.43 -28.75
C CYS A 298 -12.76 -0.74 -27.57
N ARG A 299 -13.16 0.52 -27.76
CA ARG A 299 -13.94 1.28 -26.77
C ARG A 299 -15.30 0.63 -26.51
N GLU A 300 -16.06 0.32 -27.55
CA GLU A 300 -17.36 -0.35 -27.44
C GLU A 300 -17.25 -1.72 -26.77
N ALA A 301 -16.19 -2.48 -27.08
CA ALA A 301 -15.90 -3.75 -26.45
C ALA A 301 -15.62 -3.61 -24.94
N LEU A 302 -14.87 -2.59 -24.51
CA LEU A 302 -14.61 -2.32 -23.09
C LEU A 302 -15.89 -1.90 -22.34
N LEU A 303 -16.71 -1.03 -22.95
CA LEU A 303 -18.01 -0.62 -22.39
C LEU A 303 -18.95 -1.82 -22.23
N SER A 304 -18.94 -2.76 -23.17
CA SER A 304 -19.80 -3.96 -23.11
C SER A 304 -19.54 -4.86 -21.89
N ILE A 305 -18.35 -4.74 -21.28
CA ILE A 305 -17.94 -5.53 -20.11
C ILE A 305 -17.73 -4.67 -18.85
N GLN A 306 -18.04 -3.37 -18.89
CA GLN A 306 -17.70 -2.38 -17.86
C GLN A 306 -18.10 -2.82 -16.44
N ASP A 307 -19.33 -3.27 -16.24
CA ASP A 307 -19.84 -3.73 -14.94
C ASP A 307 -19.73 -5.25 -14.72
N THR A 308 -19.15 -5.99 -15.68
CA THR A 308 -18.99 -7.45 -15.58
C THR A 308 -17.67 -7.82 -14.90
N PRO A 309 -17.69 -8.70 -13.87
CA PRO A 309 -16.46 -9.26 -13.31
C PRO A 309 -15.60 -9.92 -14.40
N LEU A 310 -14.28 -9.77 -14.31
CA LEU A 310 -13.34 -10.35 -15.29
C LEU A 310 -13.23 -11.88 -15.12
N LYS A 311 -14.19 -12.61 -15.67
CA LYS A 311 -14.24 -14.06 -15.79
C LYS A 311 -14.83 -14.45 -17.15
N GLY A 312 -14.50 -15.63 -17.65
CA GLY A 312 -15.06 -16.14 -18.91
C GLY A 312 -14.87 -15.16 -20.07
N ASP A 313 -15.96 -14.83 -20.76
CA ASP A 313 -15.97 -13.96 -21.95
C ASP A 313 -15.50 -12.54 -21.66
N ALA A 314 -15.88 -11.97 -20.51
CA ALA A 314 -15.42 -10.64 -20.13
C ALA A 314 -13.89 -10.58 -20.01
N MET A 315 -13.26 -11.64 -19.49
CA MET A 315 -11.79 -11.74 -19.43
C MET A 315 -11.18 -11.85 -20.83
N ARG A 316 -11.78 -12.64 -21.74
CA ARG A 316 -11.31 -12.76 -23.13
C ARG A 316 -11.36 -11.42 -23.86
N THR A 317 -12.48 -10.71 -23.75
CA THR A 317 -12.66 -9.37 -24.32
C THR A 317 -11.68 -8.37 -23.73
N PHE A 318 -11.52 -8.36 -22.41
CA PHE A 318 -10.56 -7.48 -21.73
C PHE A 318 -9.13 -7.72 -22.22
N ASN A 319 -8.68 -8.98 -22.27
CA ASN A 319 -7.32 -9.32 -22.72
C ASN A 319 -7.09 -8.93 -24.19
N LYS A 320 -8.09 -9.11 -25.06
CA LYS A 320 -8.01 -8.66 -26.46
C LYS A 320 -7.82 -7.15 -26.55
N CYS A 321 -8.64 -6.37 -25.82
CA CYS A 321 -8.55 -4.92 -25.80
C CYS A 321 -7.22 -4.44 -25.21
N MET A 322 -6.76 -5.07 -24.12
CA MET A 322 -5.50 -4.71 -23.50
C MET A 322 -4.29 -4.99 -24.39
N LYS A 323 -4.32 -6.04 -25.21
CA LYS A 323 -3.27 -6.28 -26.20
C LYS A 323 -3.15 -5.10 -27.18
N ILE A 324 -4.29 -4.64 -27.72
CA ILE A 324 -4.36 -3.47 -28.62
C ILE A 324 -3.83 -2.23 -27.92
N ILE A 325 -4.28 -1.97 -26.69
CA ILE A 325 -3.87 -0.79 -25.91
C ILE A 325 -2.37 -0.81 -25.61
N VAL A 326 -1.84 -1.93 -25.12
CA VAL A 326 -0.42 -2.07 -24.77
C VAL A 326 0.46 -1.93 -26.00
N GLU A 327 0.14 -2.62 -27.11
CA GLU A 327 0.89 -2.51 -28.37
C GLU A 327 0.80 -1.10 -28.97
N GLY A 328 -0.35 -0.45 -28.85
CA GLY A 328 -0.57 0.93 -29.27
C GLY A 328 0.29 1.92 -28.47
N PHE A 329 0.38 1.76 -27.15
CA PHE A 329 1.30 2.57 -26.33
C PHE A 329 2.77 2.27 -26.63
N LYS A 330 3.16 1.00 -26.77
CA LYS A 330 4.55 0.61 -27.10
C LYS A 330 4.99 1.20 -28.45
N SER A 331 4.12 1.16 -29.46
CA SER A 331 4.39 1.71 -30.81
C SER A 331 4.21 3.23 -30.94
N GLY A 332 3.67 3.91 -29.92
CA GLY A 332 3.39 5.35 -29.95
C GLY A 332 2.13 5.75 -30.72
N LYS A 333 1.35 4.78 -31.21
CA LYS A 333 0.04 5.02 -31.85
C LYS A 333 -1.01 5.51 -30.86
N LEU A 334 -0.93 5.07 -29.61
CA LEU A 334 -1.77 5.55 -28.51
C LEU A 334 -0.97 6.42 -27.56
N LYS A 335 -1.64 7.42 -26.98
CA LYS A 335 -1.06 8.31 -25.97
C LYS A 335 -2.02 8.46 -24.81
N ILE A 336 -1.45 8.54 -23.61
CA ILE A 336 -2.20 8.89 -22.41
C ILE A 336 -2.25 10.42 -22.35
N THR A 337 -3.44 10.99 -22.19
CA THR A 337 -3.67 12.44 -22.11
C THR A 337 -3.94 12.90 -20.70
#